data_AF-A0A6G3X3L4-F1
#
_entry.id   AF-A0A6G3X3L4-F1
#
_cell.length_a   1.000
_cell.length_b   1.000
_cell.length_c   1.000
_cell.angle_alpha   90.00
_cell.angle_beta   90.00
_cell.angle_gamma   90.00
#
_symmetry.space_group_name_H-M   'P 1'
#
loop_
_entity.id
_entity.type
_entity.pdbx_description
1 polymer ?
#
loop_
_entity_poly.entity_id
_entity_poly.type
_entity_poly.pdbx_seq_one_letter_code
_entity_poly.pdbx_strand_id
1 'polypeptide(L)'
;LSREPLAISDVVQEAVLKIAEEGVEAAAVTVVAMRAGSAPRPQRVHHIAFDRPFGIVVLAGSDDVPLFTAWQAEAPVDPNA
;
A
#
# COMPACT_ATOMS: atom_id res chain seq x y z
N LEU A 1 0.06 -5.58 36.28
CA LEU A 1 -1.22 -4.96 36.70
C LEU A 1 -1.07 -4.47 38.15
N SER A 2 -1.45 -3.22 38.44
CA SER A 2 -1.31 -2.60 39.76
C SER A 2 -2.40 -3.07 40.74
N ARG A 3 -2.12 -2.95 42.05
CA ARG A 3 -3.11 -3.18 43.13
C ARG A 3 -3.96 -1.96 43.45
N GLU A 4 -3.59 -0.80 42.91
CA GLU A 4 -4.34 0.44 43.00
C GLU A 4 -5.13 0.68 41.71
N PRO A 5 -6.29 1.37 41.76
CA PRO A 5 -7.06 1.70 40.56
C PRO A 5 -6.19 2.49 39.57
N LEU A 6 -6.04 1.96 38.35
CA LEU A 6 -5.27 2.57 37.27
C LEU A 6 -6.08 2.51 35.98
N ALA A 7 -6.09 3.61 35.24
CA ALA A 7 -6.68 3.69 33.91
C ALA A 7 -5.68 4.33 32.93
N ILE A 8 -5.81 3.99 31.65
CA ILE A 8 -5.09 4.67 30.58
C ILE A 8 -5.73 6.05 30.42
N SER A 9 -4.93 7.11 30.54
CA SER A 9 -5.40 8.49 30.35
C SER A 9 -5.51 8.83 28.87
N ASP A 10 -4.49 8.48 28.09
CA ASP A 10 -4.39 8.76 26.65
C ASP A 10 -3.59 7.68 25.93
N VAL A 11 -3.88 7.51 24.64
CA VAL A 11 -3.05 6.75 23.69
C VAL A 11 -2.88 7.62 22.45
N VAL A 12 -1.63 7.96 22.13
CA VAL A 12 -1.30 8.74 20.93
C VAL A 12 -0.57 7.83 19.95
N GLN A 13 -1.07 7.77 18.71
CA GLN A 13 -0.44 7.02 17.64
C GLN A 13 -0.42 7.90 16.37
N GLU A 14 0.77 8.05 15.80
CA GLU A 14 0.98 8.69 14.51
C GLU A 14 1.34 7.60 13.47
N ALA A 15 0.72 7.67 12.30
CA ALA A 15 0.96 6.75 11.20
C ALA A 15 1.05 7.54 9.89
N VAL A 16 2.18 7.40 9.20
CA VAL A 16 2.45 8.09 7.92
C VAL A 16 2.65 7.03 6.85
N LEU A 17 1.89 7.13 5.75
CA LEU A 17 2.02 6.27 4.58
C LEU A 17 2.43 7.11 3.37
N LYS A 18 3.54 6.73 2.74
CA LYS A 18 4.02 7.34 1.50
C LYS A 18 4.14 6.27 0.42
N ILE A 19 3.45 6.46 -0.70
CA ILE A 19 3.54 5.61 -1.89
C ILE A 19 4.30 6.39 -2.95
N ALA A 20 5.36 5.80 -3.50
CA ALA A 20 6.14 6.37 -4.60
C ALA A 20 6.41 5.29 -5.66
N GLU A 21 7.01 5.68 -6.79
CA GLU A 21 7.28 4.80 -7.94
C GLU A 21 8.19 3.63 -7.59
N GLU A 22 9.14 3.83 -6.68
CA GLU A 22 10.03 2.77 -6.18
C GLU A 22 9.32 1.82 -5.19
N GLY A 23 8.09 2.15 -4.78
CA GLY A 23 7.25 1.40 -3.84
C GLY A 23 6.79 2.26 -2.65
N VAL A 24 6.22 1.61 -1.63
CA VAL A 24 6.01 2.20 -0.30
C VAL A 24 7.40 2.27 0.36
N GLU A 25 8.16 3.31 0.02
CA GLU A 25 9.61 3.41 0.24
C GLU A 25 10.37 2.10 -0.11
N ALA A 26 10.52 1.89 -1.43
CA ALA A 26 11.47 1.00 -2.12
C ALA A 26 11.20 -0.52 -2.23
N ALA A 27 9.94 -0.98 -2.28
CA ALA A 27 9.63 -2.36 -2.62
C ALA A 27 8.58 -2.48 -3.73
N ALA A 28 9.02 -2.60 -4.99
CA ALA A 28 8.64 -3.70 -5.91
C ALA A 28 9.10 -3.45 -7.36
N VAL A 29 10.38 -3.67 -7.68
CA VAL A 29 10.77 -3.99 -9.06
C VAL A 29 10.37 -5.44 -9.33
N THR A 30 9.17 -5.66 -9.86
CA THR A 30 8.82 -6.97 -10.43
C THR A 30 8.93 -6.90 -11.95
N VAL A 31 10.16 -6.96 -12.48
CA VAL A 31 10.37 -7.23 -13.91
C VAL A 31 10.07 -8.69 -14.16
N VAL A 32 8.92 -8.99 -14.77
CA VAL A 32 8.66 -10.32 -15.31
C VAL A 32 9.47 -10.48 -16.59
N ALA A 33 10.69 -11.01 -16.48
CA ALA A 33 11.46 -11.46 -17.64
C ALA A 33 10.79 -12.72 -18.22
N MET A 34 9.84 -12.55 -19.15
CA MET A 34 9.30 -13.66 -19.91
C MET A 34 10.41 -14.24 -20.80
N ARG A 35 10.79 -15.51 -20.56
CA ARG A 35 11.73 -16.25 -21.41
C ARG A 35 11.21 -16.25 -22.86
N ALA A 36 12.02 -15.76 -23.78
CA ALA A 36 11.72 -15.75 -25.21
C ALA A 36 11.50 -17.18 -25.72
N GLY A 37 10.28 -17.48 -26.16
CA GLY A 37 9.97 -18.80 -26.71
C GLY A 37 8.49 -19.12 -26.80
N SER A 38 7.66 -18.19 -27.30
CA SER A 38 6.31 -18.39 -27.86
C SER A 38 5.71 -17.00 -28.14
N ALA A 39 5.00 -16.81 -29.25
CA ALA A 39 4.29 -15.55 -29.50
C ALA A 39 3.36 -15.24 -28.31
N PRO A 40 3.46 -14.06 -27.66
CA PRO A 40 2.58 -13.71 -26.56
C PRO A 40 1.14 -13.75 -27.08
N ARG A 41 0.28 -14.60 -26.48
CA ARG A 41 -1.17 -14.49 -26.66
C ARG A 41 -1.53 -13.04 -26.32
N PRO A 42 -2.33 -12.32 -27.13
CA PRO A 42 -2.64 -10.91 -26.84
C PRO A 42 -3.23 -10.83 -25.44
N GLN A 43 -2.41 -10.34 -24.50
CA GLN A 43 -2.82 -10.17 -23.12
C GLN A 43 -3.82 -9.04 -23.14
N ARG A 44 -5.04 -9.30 -22.65
CA ARG A 44 -6.06 -8.26 -22.50
C ARG A 44 -5.51 -7.27 -21.48
N VAL A 45 -5.09 -6.10 -21.95
CA VAL A 45 -4.63 -5.02 -21.08
C VAL A 45 -5.85 -4.44 -20.37
N HIS A 46 -5.82 -4.47 -19.04
CA HIS A 46 -6.82 -3.83 -18.21
C HIS A 46 -6.29 -2.49 -17.74
N HIS A 47 -7.01 -1.41 -18.04
CA HIS A 47 -6.68 -0.08 -17.53
C HIS A 47 -7.24 0.06 -16.11
N ILE A 48 -6.35 0.35 -15.15
CA ILE A 48 -6.69 0.65 -13.76
C ILE A 48 -6.11 2.03 -13.46
N ALA A 49 -6.98 2.97 -13.11
CA ALA A 49 -6.61 4.32 -12.69
C ALA A 49 -7.15 4.58 -11.28
N PHE A 50 -6.29 5.12 -10.41
CA PHE A 50 -6.61 5.54 -9.04
C PHE A 50 -6.89 7.05 -9.00
N ASP A 51 -7.82 7.49 -9.84
CA ASP A 51 -8.23 8.89 -10.07
C ASP A 51 -9.48 9.32 -9.28
N ARG A 52 -9.89 8.49 -8.32
CA ARG A 52 -11.10 8.63 -7.50
C ARG A 52 -10.90 7.91 -6.16
N PRO A 53 -11.68 8.19 -5.10
CA PRO A 53 -11.43 7.65 -3.77
C PRO A 53 -11.19 6.13 -3.73
N PHE A 54 -10.17 5.70 -2.97
CA PHE A 54 -9.77 4.30 -2.87
C PHE A 54 -9.16 3.94 -1.52
N GLY A 55 -9.23 2.65 -1.16
CA GLY A 55 -8.61 2.10 0.04
C GLY A 55 -7.22 1.52 -0.24
N ILE A 56 -6.35 1.60 0.76
CA ILE A 56 -4.99 1.05 0.74
C ILE A 56 -4.82 0.11 1.93
N VAL A 57 -4.27 -1.08 1.67
CA VAL A 57 -3.90 -2.06 2.70
C VAL A 57 -2.47 -2.51 2.47
N VAL A 58 -1.62 -2.39 3.48
CA VAL A 58 -0.23 -2.86 3.46
C VAL A 58 -0.13 -4.13 4.29
N LEU A 59 0.23 -5.25 3.65
CA LEU A 59 0.42 -6.55 4.29
C LEU A 59 1.91 -6.90 4.40
N ALA A 60 2.28 -7.64 5.44
CA ALA A 60 3.63 -8.16 5.60
C ALA A 60 3.75 -9.56 4.98
N GLY A 61 4.08 -9.63 3.69
CA GLY A 61 4.34 -10.92 3.03
C GLY A 61 3.11 -11.85 2.98
N SER A 62 3.25 -13.06 3.53
CA SER A 62 2.21 -14.11 3.47
C SER A 62 1.14 -14.02 4.56
N ASP A 63 1.26 -13.07 5.48
CA ASP A 63 0.31 -12.91 6.58
C ASP A 63 -0.85 -12.00 6.15
N ASP A 64 -2.08 -12.38 6.52
CA ASP A 64 -3.30 -11.63 6.20
C ASP A 64 -3.57 -10.45 7.18
N VAL A 65 -2.65 -10.20 8.12
CA VAL A 65 -2.80 -9.11 9.09
C VAL A 65 -2.25 -7.80 8.51
N PRO A 66 -3.06 -6.74 8.42
CA PRO A 66 -2.62 -5.47 7.87
C PRO A 66 -1.67 -4.72 8.82
N LEU A 67 -0.55 -4.27 8.27
CA LEU A 67 0.35 -3.31 8.93
C LEU A 67 -0.23 -1.90 8.87
N PHE A 68 -0.81 -1.53 7.73
CA PHE A 68 -1.48 -0.25 7.53
C PHE A 68 -2.79 -0.44 6.78
N THR A 69 -3.78 0.36 7.16
CA THR A 69 -5.02 0.57 6.40
C THR A 69 -5.25 2.06 6.26
N ALA A 70 -5.48 2.53 5.05
CA ALA A 70 -5.71 3.94 4.78
C ALA A 70 -6.81 4.15 3.74
N TRP A 71 -7.39 5.34 3.74
CA TRP A 71 -8.35 5.79 2.75
C TRP A 71 -7.82 7.05 2.07
N GLN A 72 -7.63 6.98 0.76
CA GLN A 72 -7.27 8.11 -0.06
C GLN A 72 -8.55 8.72 -0.64
N ALA A 73 -8.96 9.86 -0.10
CA ALA A 73 -10.23 10.49 -0.47
C ALA A 73 -10.19 11.18 -1.84
N GLU A 74 -9.03 11.65 -2.26
CA GLU A 74 -8.87 12.43 -3.51
C GLU A 74 -7.79 11.81 -4.39
N ALA A 75 -7.77 12.14 -5.68
CA ALA A 75 -6.67 11.72 -6.53
C ALA A 75 -5.33 12.23 -5.96
N PRO A 76 -4.28 11.39 -5.86
CA PRO A 76 -2.98 11.86 -5.41
C PRO A 76 -2.47 12.98 -6.32
N VAL A 77 -2.06 14.08 -5.72
CA VAL A 77 -1.38 15.17 -6.43
C VAL A 77 0.09 14.81 -6.52
N ASP A 78 0.69 14.99 -7.70
CA ASP A 78 2.14 14.86 -7.84
C ASP A 78 2.82 15.87 -6.92
N PRO A 79 3.61 15.44 -5.93
CA PRO A 79 4.29 16.35 -5.01
C PRO A 79 5.34 17.23 -5.70
N ASN A 80 5.70 16.94 -6.96
CA ASN A 80 6.66 17.67 -7.78
C ASN A 80 6.03 18.50 -8.92
N ALA A 81 4.69 18.57 -9.00
CA ALA A 81 3.98 19.35 -10.03
C ALA A 81 4.04 20.88 -9.81
#